data_AF-A0A9X8D1P1-F1
#
_entry.id   AF-A0A9X8D1P1-F1
#
_cell.length_a   1.000
_cell.length_b   1.000
_cell.length_c   1.000
_cell.angle_alpha   90.00
_cell.angle_beta   90.00
_cell.angle_gamma   90.00
#
_symmetry.space_group_name_H-M   'P 1'
#
loop_
_entity.id
_entity.type
_entity.pdbx_description
1 polymer ?
#
loop_
_entity_poly.entity_id
_entity_poly.type
_entity_poly.pdbx_seq_one_letter_code
_entity_poly.pdbx_strand_id
1 'polypeptide(L)'
;MKKKDWLDYLRVELWLGEVRRETGGASNYELDQMFSSEPGASSADRRKEFDFIERNAKPPRSDVLHRVELNIPGTRSLYEAPFWTLVRDDKTPQAQCTQNVEELLQLYGLVRLDWLEVREYLFGSKQVDEPSVFNVSLEAALTGLAWYDGLSLLFALYKEAKGSTNFRVTESVSSMLDSTINLALTQRLPWAQATETYLDLLNHCLNSGTVADRSDAGSLLQAQVESAKPILPSWLVEQREAQSQAA
;
A
#
# COMPACT_ATOMS: atom_id res chain seq x y z
N MET A 1 11.16 -13.74 17.78
CA MET A 1 10.77 -14.31 16.48
C MET A 1 11.78 -13.93 15.42
N LYS A 2 12.15 -14.82 14.50
CA LYS A 2 12.99 -14.42 13.36
C LYS A 2 12.16 -13.44 12.52
N LYS A 3 12.76 -12.33 12.07
CA LYS A 3 12.12 -11.23 11.31
C LYS A 3 11.26 -11.67 10.10
N LYS A 4 11.37 -12.91 9.60
CA LYS A 4 10.56 -13.41 8.48
C LYS A 4 9.16 -13.89 8.87
N ASP A 5 8.94 -14.31 10.11
CA ASP A 5 7.68 -14.96 10.49
C ASP A 5 6.58 -13.95 10.89
N TRP A 6 6.96 -12.78 11.42
CA TRP A 6 5.98 -11.78 11.89
C TRP A 6 5.25 -11.07 10.76
N LEU A 7 5.91 -10.83 9.62
CA LEU A 7 5.27 -10.17 8.49
C LEU A 7 4.32 -11.11 7.73
N ASP A 8 4.67 -12.41 7.66
CA ASP A 8 3.75 -13.44 7.19
C ASP A 8 2.53 -13.55 8.10
N TYR A 9 2.75 -13.51 9.42
CA TYR A 9 1.68 -13.44 10.42
C TYR A 9 0.78 -12.23 10.20
N LEU A 10 1.34 -11.02 10.14
CA LEU A 10 0.59 -9.79 9.94
C LEU A 10 -0.20 -9.79 8.63
N ARG A 11 0.39 -10.28 7.54
CA ARG A 11 -0.28 -10.41 6.24
C ARG A 11 -1.52 -11.30 6.34
N VAL A 12 -1.41 -12.45 7.01
CA VAL A 12 -2.53 -13.37 7.24
C VAL A 12 -3.60 -12.73 8.13
N GLU A 13 -3.20 -12.07 9.21
CA GLU A 13 -4.12 -11.41 10.14
C GLU A 13 -4.88 -10.26 9.49
N LEU A 14 -4.23 -9.40 8.72
CA LEU A 14 -4.90 -8.31 8.01
C LEU A 14 -5.85 -8.83 6.93
N TRP A 15 -5.48 -9.91 6.24
CA TRP A 15 -6.37 -10.57 5.30
C TRP A 15 -7.59 -11.19 6.00
N LEU A 16 -7.40 -11.94 7.08
CA LEU A 16 -8.49 -12.50 7.88
C LEU A 16 -9.37 -11.41 8.49
N GLY A 17 -8.77 -10.33 8.97
CA GLY A 17 -9.45 -9.15 9.48
C GLY A 17 -10.35 -8.51 8.43
N GLU A 18 -9.88 -8.41 7.19
CA GLU A 18 -10.69 -7.90 6.07
C GLU A 18 -11.85 -8.84 5.73
N VAL A 19 -11.60 -10.15 5.66
CA VAL A 19 -12.64 -11.16 5.42
C VAL A 19 -13.70 -11.10 6.52
N ARG A 20 -13.30 -11.01 7.79
CA ARG A 20 -14.22 -10.86 8.92
C ARG A 20 -15.01 -9.57 8.84
N ARG A 21 -14.36 -8.44 8.52
CA ARG A 21 -15.02 -7.13 8.38
C ARG A 21 -16.14 -7.18 7.32
N GLU A 22 -15.85 -7.73 6.14
CA GLU A 22 -16.80 -7.82 5.02
C GLU A 22 -17.91 -8.87 5.24
N THR A 23 -17.67 -9.85 6.12
CA THR A 23 -18.68 -10.86 6.51
C THR A 23 -19.45 -10.52 7.78
N GLY A 24 -19.31 -9.29 8.31
CA GLY A 24 -20.03 -8.86 9.52
C GLY A 24 -19.51 -9.47 10.82
N GLY A 25 -18.24 -9.89 10.86
CA GLY A 25 -17.58 -10.46 12.03
C GLY A 25 -17.67 -11.98 12.15
N ALA A 26 -17.87 -12.69 11.03
CA ALA A 26 -18.04 -14.14 11.03
C ALA A 26 -16.89 -14.88 11.75
N SER A 27 -17.25 -15.86 12.56
CA SER A 27 -16.33 -16.80 13.20
C SER A 27 -15.66 -17.72 12.17
N ASN A 28 -14.52 -18.34 12.52
CA ASN A 28 -13.86 -19.31 11.62
C ASN A 28 -14.80 -20.43 11.16
N TYR A 29 -15.67 -20.89 12.05
CA TYR A 29 -16.69 -21.88 11.71
C TYR A 29 -17.63 -21.38 10.61
N GLU A 30 -18.11 -20.14 10.72
CA GLU A 30 -18.95 -19.50 9.70
C GLU A 30 -18.21 -19.31 8.38
N LEU A 31 -16.95 -18.85 8.43
CA LEU A 31 -16.09 -18.69 7.25
C LEU A 31 -15.82 -20.04 6.55
N ASP A 32 -15.55 -21.10 7.31
CA ASP A 32 -15.43 -22.47 6.79
C ASP A 32 -16.74 -22.95 6.15
N GLN A 33 -17.91 -22.44 6.58
CA GLN A 33 -19.18 -22.70 5.89
C GLN A 33 -19.31 -21.93 4.58
N MET A 34 -19.03 -20.63 4.61
CA MET A 34 -19.23 -19.74 3.48
C MET A 34 -18.29 -20.06 2.32
N PHE A 35 -17.04 -20.43 2.64
CA PHE A 35 -15.98 -20.62 1.65
C PHE A 35 -15.54 -22.08 1.52
N SER A 36 -16.39 -23.03 1.91
CA SER A 36 -16.10 -24.45 1.77
C SER A 36 -15.91 -24.85 0.29
N SER A 37 -15.01 -25.79 0.05
CA SER A 37 -14.93 -26.50 -1.25
C SER A 37 -16.02 -27.55 -1.41
N GLU A 38 -16.71 -27.93 -0.32
CA GLU A 38 -17.75 -28.94 -0.28
C GLU A 38 -19.02 -28.37 0.39
N PRO A 39 -19.77 -27.51 -0.32
CA PRO A 39 -21.00 -26.95 0.20
C PRO A 39 -22.00 -28.07 0.55
N GLY A 40 -22.43 -28.11 1.82
CA GLY A 40 -23.36 -29.12 2.33
C GLY A 40 -22.74 -30.29 3.11
N ALA A 41 -21.41 -30.37 3.20
CA ALA A 41 -20.74 -31.36 4.06
C ALA A 41 -21.14 -31.17 5.54
N SER A 42 -21.24 -32.29 6.27
CA SER A 42 -21.55 -32.29 7.71
C SER A 42 -20.50 -31.47 8.48
N SER A 43 -20.87 -30.93 9.65
CA SER A 43 -19.94 -30.13 10.47
C SER A 43 -18.73 -30.92 10.96
N ALA A 44 -18.82 -32.25 11.03
CA ALA A 44 -17.74 -33.13 11.47
C ALA A 44 -16.72 -33.44 10.35
N ASP A 45 -17.18 -33.50 9.10
CA ASP A 45 -16.36 -33.89 7.95
C ASP A 45 -15.70 -32.70 7.24
N ARG A 46 -16.12 -31.48 7.60
CA ARG A 46 -15.66 -30.26 6.96
C ARG A 46 -14.21 -29.91 7.33
N ARG A 47 -13.44 -29.49 6.32
CA ARG A 47 -12.11 -28.91 6.55
C ARG A 47 -12.22 -27.61 7.33
N LYS A 48 -11.45 -27.50 8.41
CA LYS A 48 -11.33 -26.31 9.25
C LYS A 48 -10.20 -25.42 8.74
N GLU A 49 -10.39 -24.84 7.57
CA GLU A 49 -9.36 -24.10 6.85
C GLU A 49 -9.01 -22.80 7.57
N PHE A 50 -10.02 -22.04 8.00
CA PHE A 50 -9.82 -20.75 8.67
C PHE A 50 -9.21 -20.93 10.07
N ASP A 51 -9.63 -21.94 10.83
CA ASP A 51 -8.98 -22.31 12.11
C ASP A 51 -7.50 -22.66 11.90
N PHE A 52 -7.18 -23.37 10.82
CA PHE A 52 -5.81 -23.75 10.52
C PHE A 52 -4.96 -22.55 10.09
N ILE A 53 -5.52 -21.65 9.28
CA ILE A 53 -4.87 -20.41 8.83
C ILE A 53 -4.55 -19.53 10.03
N GLU A 54 -5.53 -19.26 10.90
CA GLU A 54 -5.35 -18.39 12.07
C GLU A 54 -4.32 -18.97 13.06
N ARG A 55 -4.46 -20.26 13.43
CA ARG A 55 -3.57 -20.87 14.45
C ARG A 55 -2.12 -21.01 14.01
N ASN A 56 -1.89 -21.23 12.72
CA ASN A 56 -0.54 -21.48 12.22
C ASN A 56 0.04 -20.28 11.47
N ALA A 57 -0.75 -19.23 11.28
CA ALA A 57 -0.43 -18.07 10.44
C ALA A 57 0.17 -18.46 9.08
N LYS A 58 -0.36 -19.55 8.52
CA LYS A 58 0.11 -20.08 7.25
C LYS A 58 -0.59 -19.36 6.10
N PRO A 59 0.12 -19.15 4.98
CA PRO A 59 -0.51 -18.68 3.76
C PRO A 59 -1.75 -19.50 3.42
N PRO A 60 -2.91 -18.86 3.20
CA PRO A 60 -4.08 -19.55 2.72
C PRO A 60 -3.75 -20.25 1.40
N ARG A 61 -4.34 -21.43 1.19
CA ARG A 61 -4.16 -22.15 -0.07
C ARG A 61 -4.76 -21.32 -1.22
N SER A 62 -4.20 -21.44 -2.42
CA SER A 62 -4.66 -20.66 -3.58
C SER A 62 -6.15 -20.86 -3.89
N ASP A 63 -6.68 -22.06 -3.65
CA ASP A 63 -8.10 -22.36 -3.82
C ASP A 63 -8.98 -21.63 -2.79
N VAL A 64 -8.49 -21.45 -1.55
CA VAL A 64 -9.17 -20.67 -0.51
C VAL A 64 -9.19 -19.20 -0.90
N LEU A 65 -8.02 -18.63 -1.25
CA LEU A 65 -7.92 -17.24 -1.70
C LEU A 65 -8.86 -16.97 -2.87
N HIS A 66 -8.92 -17.87 -3.84
CA HIS A 66 -9.80 -17.73 -4.99
C HIS A 66 -11.28 -17.76 -4.61
N ARG A 67 -11.71 -18.68 -3.73
CA ARG A 67 -13.11 -18.75 -3.28
C ARG A 67 -13.52 -17.51 -2.49
N VAL A 68 -12.64 -17.00 -1.64
CA VAL A 68 -12.88 -15.76 -0.89
C VAL A 68 -12.97 -14.57 -1.85
N GLU A 69 -12.05 -14.43 -2.80
CA GLU A 69 -12.04 -13.36 -3.81
C GLU A 69 -13.33 -13.31 -4.63
N LEU A 70 -13.89 -14.46 -5.01
CA LEU A 70 -15.14 -14.52 -5.76
C LEU A 70 -16.35 -13.94 -5.00
N ASN A 71 -16.27 -13.88 -3.68
CA ASN A 71 -17.35 -13.39 -2.80
C ASN A 71 -17.03 -12.04 -2.16
N ILE A 72 -15.74 -11.76 -1.94
CA ILE A 72 -15.22 -10.53 -1.33
C ILE A 72 -14.07 -10.04 -2.22
N PRO A 73 -14.39 -9.27 -3.27
CA PRO A 73 -13.41 -8.78 -4.24
C PRO A 73 -12.30 -7.95 -3.57
N GLY A 74 -11.07 -8.09 -4.06
CA GLY A 74 -9.89 -7.36 -3.56
C GLY A 74 -9.16 -8.04 -2.39
N THR A 75 -9.71 -9.10 -1.80
CA THR A 75 -9.04 -9.84 -0.70
C THR A 75 -7.80 -10.58 -1.19
N ARG A 76 -7.81 -11.09 -2.42
CA ARG A 76 -6.62 -11.66 -3.04
C ARG A 76 -5.57 -10.59 -3.31
N SER A 77 -5.97 -9.42 -3.82
CA SER A 77 -5.07 -8.30 -4.10
C SER A 77 -4.43 -7.77 -2.82
N LEU A 78 -5.19 -7.64 -1.72
CA LEU A 78 -4.63 -7.36 -0.39
C LEU A 78 -3.55 -8.38 -0.03
N TYR A 79 -3.85 -9.67 -0.19
CA TYR A 79 -2.88 -10.69 0.12
C TYR A 79 -1.65 -10.54 -0.77
N GLU A 80 -1.80 -10.39 -2.07
CA GLU A 80 -0.70 -10.34 -3.06
C GLU A 80 -0.03 -8.95 -3.20
N ALA A 81 -0.43 -7.96 -2.39
CA ALA A 81 -0.01 -6.57 -2.54
C ALA A 81 1.53 -6.39 -2.54
N PRO A 82 2.08 -5.51 -3.41
CA PRO A 82 3.53 -5.23 -3.47
C PRO A 82 4.14 -4.80 -2.13
N PHE A 83 3.35 -4.17 -1.26
CA PHE A 83 3.72 -3.79 0.11
C PHE A 83 4.49 -4.88 0.85
N TRP A 84 4.01 -6.14 0.80
CA TRP A 84 4.62 -7.24 1.55
C TRP A 84 6.04 -7.57 1.10
N THR A 85 6.34 -7.36 -0.17
CA THR A 85 7.69 -7.55 -0.73
C THR A 85 8.56 -6.35 -0.37
N LEU A 86 8.05 -5.13 -0.57
CA LEU A 86 8.78 -3.89 -0.30
C LEU A 86 9.26 -3.80 1.16
N VAL A 87 8.40 -4.22 2.11
CA VAL A 87 8.68 -4.23 3.55
C VAL A 87 9.74 -5.28 3.93
N ARG A 88 9.83 -6.40 3.21
CA ARG A 88 10.89 -7.41 3.45
C ARG A 88 12.25 -6.95 2.99
N ASP A 89 12.29 -6.09 1.98
CA ASP A 89 13.53 -5.61 1.39
C ASP A 89 14.12 -4.46 2.23
N ASP A 90 14.75 -4.84 3.35
CA ASP A 90 15.37 -3.92 4.32
C ASP A 90 16.50 -3.05 3.72
N LYS A 91 17.00 -3.40 2.52
CA LYS A 91 18.15 -2.78 1.84
C LYS A 91 17.94 -2.71 0.34
N THR A 92 17.25 -1.68 -0.13
CA THR A 92 17.00 -1.46 -1.56
C THR A 92 17.92 -0.36 -2.10
N PRO A 93 18.64 -0.60 -3.21
CA PRO A 93 19.40 0.45 -3.92
C PRO A 93 18.49 1.60 -4.36
N GLN A 94 19.04 2.81 -4.54
CA GLN A 94 18.24 3.98 -4.91
C GLN A 94 17.58 3.79 -6.28
N ALA A 95 18.31 3.27 -7.26
CA ALA A 95 17.77 3.02 -8.60
C ALA A 95 16.55 2.08 -8.56
N GLN A 96 16.62 1.03 -7.74
CA GLN A 96 15.49 0.10 -7.56
C GLN A 96 14.33 0.77 -6.81
N CYS A 97 14.58 1.72 -5.90
CA CYS A 97 13.49 2.47 -5.27
C CYS A 97 12.71 3.29 -6.29
N THR A 98 13.41 4.00 -7.19
CA THR A 98 12.77 4.76 -8.28
C THR A 98 12.02 3.83 -9.23
N GLN A 99 12.61 2.71 -9.64
CA GLN A 99 11.94 1.72 -10.48
C GLN A 99 10.66 1.18 -9.82
N ASN A 100 10.71 0.82 -8.54
CA ASN A 100 9.53 0.34 -7.81
C ASN A 100 8.41 1.39 -7.80
N VAL A 101 8.74 2.68 -7.69
CA VAL A 101 7.72 3.73 -7.78
C VAL A 101 7.14 3.80 -9.18
N GLU A 102 7.96 3.81 -10.23
CA GLU A 102 7.50 3.84 -11.63
C GLU A 102 6.58 2.66 -11.96
N GLU A 103 6.93 1.45 -11.53
CA GLU A 103 6.12 0.24 -11.71
C GLU A 103 4.76 0.36 -11.01
N LEU A 104 4.72 0.89 -9.78
CA LEU A 104 3.47 1.11 -9.04
C LEU A 104 2.62 2.22 -9.66
N LEU A 105 3.24 3.31 -10.11
CA LEU A 105 2.53 4.39 -10.80
C LEU A 105 1.85 3.85 -12.07
N GLN A 106 2.56 3.05 -12.87
CA GLN A 106 2.00 2.41 -14.04
C GLN A 106 0.87 1.44 -13.69
N LEU A 107 1.07 0.58 -12.68
CA LEU A 107 0.08 -0.40 -12.23
C LEU A 107 -1.23 0.27 -11.79
N TYR A 108 -1.13 1.42 -11.13
CA TYR A 108 -2.27 2.15 -10.57
C TYR A 108 -2.82 3.24 -11.49
N GLY A 109 -2.29 3.37 -12.71
CA GLY A 109 -2.73 4.40 -13.66
C GLY A 109 -2.47 5.82 -13.15
N LEU A 110 -1.34 6.03 -12.48
CA LEU A 110 -0.89 7.31 -11.96
C LEU A 110 0.30 7.84 -12.77
N VAL A 111 0.47 9.16 -12.79
CA VAL A 111 1.58 9.84 -13.47
C VAL A 111 2.25 10.88 -12.58
N ARG A 112 3.54 11.09 -12.81
CA ARG A 112 4.33 12.21 -12.26
C ARG A 112 4.32 13.37 -13.25
N LEU A 113 4.15 14.57 -12.73
CA LEU A 113 4.09 15.79 -13.53
C LEU A 113 4.92 16.90 -12.87
N ASP A 114 5.22 17.96 -13.62
CA ASP A 114 5.85 19.15 -13.06
C ASP A 114 4.89 19.88 -12.12
N TRP A 115 5.42 20.44 -11.02
CA TRP A 115 4.59 21.06 -10.00
C TRP A 115 3.76 22.24 -10.52
N LEU A 116 4.29 22.99 -11.48
CA LEU A 116 3.59 24.10 -12.14
C LEU A 116 2.36 23.61 -12.90
N GLU A 117 2.49 22.46 -13.58
CA GLU A 117 1.42 21.85 -14.35
C GLU A 117 0.30 21.35 -13.43
N VAL A 118 0.66 20.61 -12.38
CA VAL A 118 -0.33 20.14 -11.38
C VAL A 118 -1.00 21.29 -10.65
N ARG A 119 -0.25 22.36 -10.36
CA ARG A 119 -0.82 23.58 -9.76
C ARG A 119 -1.92 24.14 -10.64
N GLU A 120 -1.69 24.22 -11.95
CA GLU A 120 -2.70 24.70 -12.90
C GLU A 120 -3.91 23.76 -12.97
N TYR A 121 -3.69 22.44 -13.01
CA TYR A 121 -4.78 21.45 -13.06
C TYR A 121 -5.70 21.46 -11.82
N LEU A 122 -5.11 21.53 -10.63
CA LEU A 122 -5.84 21.42 -9.37
C LEU A 122 -6.30 22.79 -8.82
N PHE A 123 -5.50 23.84 -9.00
CA PHE A 123 -5.70 25.13 -8.33
C PHE A 123 -5.89 26.31 -9.29
N GLY A 124 -5.74 26.11 -10.60
CA GLY A 124 -5.87 27.15 -11.61
C GLY A 124 -4.91 28.32 -11.36
N SER A 125 -5.44 29.53 -11.24
CA SER A 125 -4.64 30.75 -11.02
C SER A 125 -4.29 31.03 -9.55
N LYS A 126 -4.64 30.14 -8.62
CA LYS A 126 -4.30 30.35 -7.19
C LYS A 126 -2.81 30.15 -6.98
N GLN A 127 -2.18 31.06 -6.23
CA GLN A 127 -0.81 30.87 -5.77
C GLN A 127 -0.79 29.85 -4.63
N VAL A 128 -0.24 28.68 -4.91
CA VAL A 128 -0.05 27.58 -3.97
C VAL A 128 1.42 27.16 -4.05
N ASP A 129 2.02 26.90 -2.90
CA ASP A 129 3.41 26.46 -2.79
C ASP A 129 3.57 24.99 -3.19
N GLU A 130 4.75 24.64 -3.67
CA GLU A 130 5.08 23.30 -4.17
C GLU A 130 4.80 22.16 -3.17
N PRO A 131 5.15 22.26 -1.87
CA PRO A 131 4.78 21.24 -0.88
C PRO A 131 3.27 21.01 -0.77
N SER A 132 2.46 22.07 -0.77
CA SER A 132 1.00 21.96 -0.75
C SER A 132 0.46 21.31 -2.01
N VAL A 133 1.02 21.64 -3.19
CA VAL A 133 0.65 20.99 -4.46
C VAL A 133 0.96 19.49 -4.41
N PHE A 134 2.16 19.13 -3.95
CA PHE A 134 2.58 17.73 -3.79
C PHE A 134 1.59 16.96 -2.89
N ASN A 135 1.31 17.46 -1.69
CA ASN A 135 0.46 16.78 -0.72
C ASN A 135 -0.97 16.58 -1.24
N VAL A 136 -1.59 17.63 -1.79
CA VAL A 136 -2.96 17.52 -2.30
C VAL A 136 -3.03 16.58 -3.52
N SER A 137 -2.01 16.60 -4.39
CA SER A 137 -1.94 15.68 -5.52
C SER A 137 -1.83 14.22 -5.06
N LEU A 138 -0.97 13.95 -4.06
CA LEU A 138 -0.78 12.61 -3.51
C LEU A 138 -2.04 12.12 -2.80
N GLU A 139 -2.72 12.95 -2.02
CA GLU A 139 -4.02 12.63 -1.43
C GLU A 139 -5.08 12.28 -2.49
N ALA A 140 -5.13 13.04 -3.58
CA ALA A 140 -6.03 12.77 -4.69
C ALA A 140 -5.70 11.44 -5.38
N ALA A 141 -4.41 11.15 -5.58
CA ALA A 141 -3.95 9.88 -6.15
C ALA A 141 -4.31 8.68 -5.25
N LEU A 142 -4.16 8.82 -3.93
CA LEU A 142 -4.46 7.76 -2.97
C LEU A 142 -5.97 7.49 -2.79
N THR A 143 -6.81 8.51 -2.97
CA THR A 143 -8.27 8.39 -2.78
C THR A 143 -8.91 7.34 -3.70
N GLY A 144 -8.33 7.10 -4.88
CA GLY A 144 -8.82 6.10 -5.84
C GLY A 144 -8.32 4.68 -5.59
N LEU A 145 -7.40 4.47 -4.64
CA LEU A 145 -6.73 3.19 -4.41
C LEU A 145 -7.32 2.43 -3.23
N ALA A 146 -7.24 1.10 -3.30
CA ALA A 146 -7.42 0.30 -2.10
C ALA A 146 -6.32 0.64 -1.08
N TRP A 147 -6.63 0.57 0.22
CA TRP A 147 -5.68 0.98 1.27
C TRP A 147 -4.33 0.27 1.20
N TYR A 148 -4.30 -1.01 0.77
CA TYR A 148 -3.06 -1.78 0.62
C TYR A 148 -2.23 -1.37 -0.61
N ASP A 149 -2.88 -0.89 -1.66
CA ASP A 149 -2.22 -0.31 -2.84
C ASP A 149 -1.65 1.07 -2.47
N GLY A 150 -2.43 1.86 -1.72
CA GLY A 150 -1.98 3.12 -1.14
C GLY A 150 -0.76 2.95 -0.21
N LEU A 151 -0.77 1.93 0.66
CA LEU A 151 0.41 1.59 1.48
C LEU A 151 1.61 1.19 0.64
N SER A 152 1.41 0.41 -0.42
CA SER A 152 2.47 0.02 -1.33
C SER A 152 3.14 1.25 -1.97
N LEU A 153 2.33 2.18 -2.49
CA LEU A 153 2.79 3.41 -3.11
C LEU A 153 3.49 4.33 -2.10
N LEU A 154 2.86 4.60 -0.96
CA LEU A 154 3.43 5.45 0.10
C LEU A 154 4.76 4.91 0.60
N PHE A 155 4.87 3.59 0.78
CA PHE A 155 6.12 3.02 1.27
C PHE A 155 7.23 3.03 0.21
N ALA A 156 6.90 2.82 -1.07
CA ALA A 156 7.87 2.96 -2.17
C ALA A 156 8.37 4.43 -2.28
N LEU A 157 7.45 5.40 -2.25
CA LEU A 157 7.78 6.83 -2.25
C LEU A 157 8.64 7.22 -1.05
N TYR A 158 8.34 6.69 0.13
CA TYR A 158 9.15 6.93 1.33
C TYR A 158 10.60 6.46 1.14
N LYS A 159 10.80 5.24 0.59
CA LYS A 159 12.15 4.71 0.35
C LYS A 159 12.91 5.54 -0.68
N GLU A 160 12.26 5.91 -1.79
CA GLU A 160 12.86 6.75 -2.83
C GLU A 160 13.23 8.15 -2.32
N ALA A 161 12.34 8.83 -1.58
CA ALA A 161 12.59 10.14 -1.00
C ALA A 161 13.71 10.09 0.06
N LYS A 162 13.71 9.05 0.89
CA LYS A 162 14.75 8.84 1.90
C LYS A 162 16.12 8.61 1.27
N GLY A 163 16.22 7.76 0.25
CA GLY A 163 17.49 7.48 -0.42
C GLY A 163 18.00 8.60 -1.32
N SER A 164 17.11 9.43 -1.86
CA SER A 164 17.48 10.69 -2.51
C SER A 164 17.79 11.83 -1.53
N THR A 165 17.64 11.62 -0.21
CA THR A 165 17.80 12.65 0.84
C THR A 165 16.83 13.84 0.71
N ASN A 166 15.67 13.63 0.10
CA ASN A 166 14.62 14.63 0.03
C ASN A 166 13.82 14.66 1.33
N PHE A 167 14.32 15.40 2.33
CA PHE A 167 13.74 15.43 3.67
C PHE A 167 12.28 15.90 3.70
N ARG A 168 11.92 16.87 2.85
CA ARG A 168 10.56 17.44 2.82
C ARG A 168 9.53 16.42 2.34
N VAL A 169 9.84 15.72 1.25
CA VAL A 169 8.98 14.64 0.75
C VAL A 169 8.96 13.47 1.73
N THR A 170 10.12 13.14 2.31
CA THR A 170 10.23 12.05 3.31
C THR A 170 9.29 12.29 4.50
N GLU A 171 9.24 13.52 5.03
CA GLU A 171 8.36 13.89 6.15
C GLU A 171 6.87 13.86 5.76
N SER A 172 6.54 14.37 4.56
CA SER A 172 5.15 14.40 4.08
C SER A 172 4.61 12.99 3.86
N VAL A 173 5.39 12.15 3.17
CA VAL A 173 5.03 10.76 2.88
C VAL A 173 5.02 9.92 4.16
N SER A 174 5.93 10.16 5.12
CA SER A 174 5.92 9.42 6.39
C SER A 174 4.67 9.70 7.22
N SER A 175 4.18 10.95 7.22
CA SER A 175 2.92 11.31 7.91
C SER A 175 1.70 10.64 7.29
N MET A 176 1.63 10.56 5.96
CA MET A 176 0.57 9.85 5.25
C MET A 176 0.65 8.33 5.44
N LEU A 177 1.86 7.77 5.43
CA LEU A 177 2.10 6.35 5.69
C LEU A 177 1.67 5.97 7.10
N ASP A 178 2.04 6.77 8.10
CA ASP A 178 1.63 6.61 9.49
C ASP A 178 0.10 6.54 9.63
N SER A 179 -0.58 7.55 9.09
CA SER A 179 -2.05 7.64 9.11
C SER A 179 -2.72 6.44 8.43
N THR A 180 -2.17 6.01 7.29
CA THR A 180 -2.70 4.87 6.51
C THR A 180 -2.49 3.53 7.23
N ILE A 181 -1.31 3.32 7.84
CA ILE A 181 -1.04 2.12 8.64
C ILE A 181 -1.99 2.05 9.84
N ASN A 182 -2.13 3.15 10.57
CA ASN A 182 -3.01 3.21 11.73
C ASN A 182 -4.47 2.88 11.34
N LEU A 183 -4.98 3.48 10.26
CA LEU A 183 -6.32 3.21 9.76
C LEU A 183 -6.49 1.75 9.34
N ALA A 184 -5.51 1.19 8.62
CA ALA A 184 -5.55 -0.19 8.15
C ALA A 184 -5.65 -1.19 9.31
N LEU A 185 -4.80 -1.02 10.33
CA LEU A 185 -4.73 -1.91 11.49
C LEU A 185 -5.97 -1.79 12.37
N THR A 186 -6.38 -0.58 12.72
CA THR A 186 -7.50 -0.35 13.66
C THR A 186 -8.86 -0.78 13.12
N GLN A 187 -9.03 -0.83 11.80
CA GLN A 187 -10.25 -1.32 11.17
C GLN A 187 -10.33 -2.85 11.04
N ARG A 188 -9.20 -3.55 11.15
CA ARG A 188 -9.10 -4.99 10.80
C ARG A 188 -8.65 -5.88 11.96
N LEU A 189 -7.97 -5.31 12.94
CA LEU A 189 -7.44 -6.04 14.09
C LEU A 189 -8.10 -5.57 15.38
N PRO A 190 -8.23 -6.45 16.39
CA PRO A 190 -8.56 -6.05 17.76
C PRO A 190 -7.60 -4.97 18.27
N TRP A 191 -8.12 -4.00 19.04
CA TRP A 191 -7.36 -2.82 19.48
C TRP A 191 -6.00 -3.13 20.12
N ALA A 192 -5.93 -4.15 20.98
CA ALA A 192 -4.68 -4.54 21.63
C ALA A 192 -3.62 -5.00 20.62
N GLN A 193 -4.02 -5.83 19.65
CA GLN A 193 -3.15 -6.33 18.59
C GLN A 193 -2.79 -5.23 17.59
N ALA A 194 -3.74 -4.34 17.25
CA ALA A 194 -3.50 -3.20 16.37
C ALA A 194 -2.40 -2.28 16.94
N THR A 195 -2.45 -1.99 18.25
CA THR A 195 -1.48 -1.11 18.92
C THR A 195 -0.08 -1.71 18.94
N GLU A 196 0.05 -3.00 19.26
CA GLU A 196 1.34 -3.70 19.26
C GLU A 196 1.93 -3.73 17.84
N THR A 197 1.12 -4.13 16.86
CA THR A 197 1.57 -4.27 15.47
C THR A 197 1.90 -2.93 14.83
N TYR A 198 1.19 -1.86 15.19
CA TYR A 198 1.42 -0.53 14.65
C TYR A 198 2.85 -0.06 14.88
N LEU A 199 3.34 -0.18 16.13
CA LEU A 199 4.70 0.25 16.46
C LEU A 199 5.74 -0.61 15.73
N ASP A 200 5.54 -1.92 15.65
CA ASP A 200 6.47 -2.82 14.96
C ASP A 200 6.54 -2.53 13.46
N LEU A 201 5.38 -2.38 12.81
CA LEU A 201 5.31 -2.12 11.37
C LEU A 201 5.86 -0.74 11.03
N LEU A 202 5.47 0.31 11.78
CA LEU A 202 5.95 1.67 11.52
C LEU A 202 7.46 1.77 11.75
N ASN A 203 7.97 1.20 12.85
CA ASN A 203 9.41 1.17 13.09
C ASN A 203 10.14 0.40 11.99
N HIS A 204 9.61 -0.72 11.53
CA HIS A 204 10.24 -1.48 10.45
C HIS A 204 10.25 -0.68 9.14
N CYS A 205 9.13 -0.05 8.77
CA CYS A 205 9.05 0.82 7.60
C CYS A 205 10.04 2.00 7.69
N LEU A 206 10.01 2.76 8.78
CA LEU A 206 10.83 3.97 8.91
C LEU A 206 12.33 3.66 9.10
N ASN A 207 12.67 2.49 9.66
CA ASN A 207 14.07 2.06 9.80
C ASN A 207 14.58 1.23 8.62
N SER A 208 13.71 0.87 7.67
CA SER A 208 14.13 0.25 6.41
C SER A 208 15.11 1.19 5.71
N GLY A 209 16.28 0.65 5.36
CA GLY A 209 17.38 1.42 4.81
C GLY A 209 17.33 1.45 3.28
N THR A 210 17.75 2.57 2.72
CA THR A 210 18.28 2.62 1.36
C THR A 210 19.78 2.41 1.44
N VAL A 211 20.31 1.54 0.57
CA VAL A 211 21.76 1.44 0.42
C VAL A 211 22.13 2.53 -0.57
N ALA A 212 22.98 3.47 -0.14
CA ALA A 212 23.56 4.43 -1.06
C ALA A 212 24.32 3.65 -2.13
N ASP A 213 23.79 3.64 -3.35
CA ASP A 213 24.61 3.36 -4.51
C ASP A 213 25.75 4.39 -4.49
N ARG A 214 26.93 4.03 -4.99
CA ARG A 214 28.00 4.99 -5.28
C ARG A 214 27.57 5.91 -6.44
N SER A 215 26.50 6.65 -6.20
CA SER A 215 25.88 7.60 -7.09
C SER A 215 26.70 8.88 -7.01
N ASP A 216 27.05 9.42 -8.17
CA ASP A 216 27.65 10.74 -8.22
C ASP A 216 26.63 11.80 -7.80
N ALA A 217 27.11 13.02 -7.50
CA ALA A 217 26.25 14.11 -7.04
C ALA A 217 25.14 14.49 -8.05
N GLY A 218 25.35 14.23 -9.35
CA GLY A 218 24.36 14.51 -10.39
C GLY A 218 23.17 13.56 -10.32
N SER A 219 23.43 12.27 -10.15
CA SER A 219 22.38 11.25 -9.99
C SER A 219 21.51 11.48 -8.74
N LEU A 220 22.12 11.90 -7.64
CA LEU A 220 21.37 12.23 -6.41
C LEU A 220 20.45 13.45 -6.59
N LEU A 221 20.94 14.51 -7.23
CA LEU A 221 20.12 15.69 -7.53
C LEU A 221 18.93 15.35 -8.44
N GLN A 222 19.14 14.51 -9.46
CA GLN A 222 18.05 14.05 -10.31
C GLN A 222 17.02 13.24 -9.52
N ALA A 223 17.45 12.33 -8.65
CA ALA A 223 16.54 11.56 -7.79
C ALA A 223 15.76 12.46 -6.80
N GLN A 224 16.37 13.55 -6.32
CA GLN A 224 15.66 14.54 -5.49
C GLN A 224 14.56 15.24 -6.27
N VAL A 225 14.84 15.64 -7.51
CA VAL A 225 13.85 16.29 -8.38
C VAL A 225 12.70 15.33 -8.70
N GLU A 226 13.01 14.10 -9.10
CA GLU A 226 11.98 13.11 -9.44
C GLU A 226 11.08 12.74 -8.24
N SER A 227 11.66 12.59 -7.04
CA SER A 227 10.89 12.29 -5.83
C SER A 227 9.99 13.45 -5.38
N ALA A 228 10.28 14.69 -5.80
CA ALA A 228 9.47 15.87 -5.50
C ALA A 228 8.31 16.07 -6.46
N LYS A 229 8.27 15.36 -7.60
CA LYS A 229 7.21 15.54 -8.60
C LYS A 229 5.85 15.15 -8.03
N PRO A 230 4.84 16.04 -8.10
CA PRO A 230 3.46 15.71 -7.79
C PRO A 230 2.94 14.53 -8.60
N ILE A 231 2.02 13.77 -8.00
CA ILE A 231 1.46 12.54 -8.59
C ILE A 231 -0.04 12.73 -8.76
N LEU A 232 -0.57 12.42 -9.95
CA LEU A 232 -2.00 12.49 -10.24
C LEU A 232 -2.50 11.22 -10.94
N PRO A 233 -3.81 10.92 -10.84
CA PRO A 233 -4.43 9.92 -11.70
C PRO A 233 -4.37 10.33 -13.18
N SER A 234 -3.98 9.40 -14.05
CA SER A 234 -3.82 9.66 -15.50
C SER A 234 -5.12 10.16 -16.13
N TRP A 235 -6.26 9.60 -15.74
CA TRP A 235 -7.57 10.01 -16.25
C TRP A 235 -7.89 11.49 -15.98
N LEU A 236 -7.37 12.07 -14.88
CA LEU A 236 -7.60 13.47 -14.55
C LEU A 236 -6.81 14.39 -15.49
N VAL A 237 -5.61 13.96 -15.88
CA VAL A 237 -4.74 14.64 -16.84
C VAL A 237 -5.39 14.60 -18.22
N GLU A 238 -5.78 13.41 -18.68
CA GLU A 238 -6.45 13.20 -19.96
C GLU A 238 -7.73 14.04 -20.09
N GLN A 239 -8.52 14.14 -19.01
CA GLN A 239 -9.73 14.95 -18.99
C GLN A 239 -9.42 16.45 -19.18
N ARG A 240 -8.34 16.95 -18.59
CA ARG A 240 -7.93 18.36 -18.71
C ARG A 240 -7.38 18.67 -20.09
N GLU A 241 -6.57 17.79 -20.65
CA GLU A 241 -6.04 17.94 -22.01
C GLU A 241 -7.17 17.98 -23.04
N ALA A 242 -8.17 17.11 -22.89
CA ALA A 242 -9.36 17.11 -23.74
C ALA A 242 -10.17 18.42 -23.64
N GLN A 243 -10.29 18.99 -22.43
CA GLN A 243 -10.96 20.28 -22.22
C GLN A 243 -10.21 21.44 -22.89
N SER A 244 -8.88 21.45 -22.81
CA SER A 244 -8.03 22.48 -23.41
C SER A 244 -8.04 22.44 -24.94
N GLN A 245 -8.21 21.27 -25.55
CA GLN A 245 -8.31 21.13 -27.02
C GLN A 245 -9.68 21.55 -27.57
N ALA A 246 -10.71 21.64 -26.72
CA ALA A 246 -12.07 22.00 -27.10
C ALA A 246 -12.39 23.49 -26.90
N ALA A 247 -11.50 24.27 -26.27
CA ALA A 247 -11.65 25.70 -25.96
C ALA A 247 -10.90 26.58 -26.97
#